data_AF-A0A134A581-F1
#
_entry.id   AF-A0A134A581-F1
#
_cell.length_a   1.000
_cell.length_b   1.000
_cell.length_c   1.000
_cell.angle_alpha   90.00
_cell.angle_beta   90.00
_cell.angle_gamma   90.00
#
_symmetry.space_group_name_H-M   'P 1'
#
loop_
_entity.id
_entity.type
_entity.pdbx_description
1 polymer ?
#
loop_
_entity_poly.entity_id
_entity_poly.type
_entity_poly.pdbx_seq_one_letter_code
_entity_poly.pdbx_strand_id
1 'polypeptide(L)'
;MKKEILDAQGLVCPMPVIQTKKLLVDNDVVETIVDNVIATQNLEKMATQLGYNFAVKEEAKDKYIVTISKGEVTEGVVVDTLCDTCVVPVTQAIRVLEEETKVTLLVKTEDSVESLRKFADKNSYEFKVSDIEGGFKVEITKEEAPQLEVAPVVKDDSYIVVINKDQMGHGSEELGKRLIKAYLYALGEQEVLPKKIIFYNNGGVLVDKTRSHVIEELKTLEDAGVEIVCCGACIDYHKIDLAVGNPTNMYFIVEDMRKANKVIQP
;
A
#
# COMPACT_ATOMS: atom_id res chain seq x y z
N MET A 1 16.85 -22.33 -2.17
CA MET A 1 15.76 -21.42 -2.57
C MET A 1 14.72 -22.17 -3.39
N LYS A 2 13.49 -22.26 -2.90
CA LYS A 2 12.36 -22.89 -3.57
C LYS A 2 11.71 -21.88 -4.52
N LYS A 3 11.66 -22.21 -5.81
CA LYS A 3 11.15 -21.34 -6.88
C LYS A 3 9.93 -21.98 -7.52
N GLU A 4 8.88 -21.18 -7.73
CA GLU A 4 7.66 -21.59 -8.41
C GLU A 4 7.36 -20.66 -9.61
N ILE A 5 6.74 -21.21 -10.66
CA ILE A 5 6.30 -20.43 -11.83
C ILE A 5 4.79 -20.49 -11.90
N LEU A 6 4.16 -19.32 -12.00
CA LEU A 6 2.72 -19.14 -12.16
C LEU A 6 2.42 -18.54 -13.52
N ASP A 7 1.69 -19.27 -14.35
CA ASP A 7 1.05 -18.68 -15.53
C ASP A 7 -0.29 -18.05 -15.12
N ALA A 8 -0.34 -16.72 -15.15
CA ALA A 8 -1.51 -15.92 -14.80
C ALA A 8 -2.03 -15.12 -16.02
N GLN A 9 -1.66 -15.50 -17.25
CA GLN A 9 -2.18 -14.87 -18.45
C GLN A 9 -3.70 -15.07 -18.56
N GLY A 10 -4.42 -14.06 -19.05
CA GLY A 10 -5.88 -14.06 -19.14
C GLY A 10 -6.62 -13.91 -17.80
N LEU A 11 -5.92 -13.86 -16.67
CA LEU A 11 -6.55 -13.64 -15.37
C LEU A 11 -6.74 -12.14 -15.09
N VAL A 12 -7.98 -11.77 -14.77
CA VAL A 12 -8.31 -10.40 -14.35
C VAL A 12 -7.84 -10.14 -12.92
N CYS A 13 -7.41 -8.91 -12.65
CA CYS A 13 -7.14 -8.44 -11.29
C CYS A 13 -8.37 -8.70 -10.38
N PRO A 14 -8.18 -9.20 -9.14
CA PRO A 14 -6.94 -9.36 -8.39
C PRO A 14 -6.27 -10.75 -8.51
N MET A 15 -6.70 -11.61 -9.42
CA MET A 15 -6.31 -13.02 -9.42
C MET A 15 -4.79 -13.25 -9.52
N PRO A 16 -4.04 -12.59 -10.45
CA PRO A 16 -2.58 -12.72 -10.49
C PRO A 16 -1.93 -12.39 -9.14
N VAL A 17 -2.30 -11.25 -8.54
CA VAL A 17 -1.77 -10.79 -7.25
C VAL A 17 -2.03 -11.80 -6.12
N ILE A 18 -3.26 -12.29 -6.03
CA ILE A 18 -3.65 -13.24 -4.97
C ILE A 18 -2.89 -14.57 -5.13
N GLN A 19 -2.81 -15.10 -6.34
CA GLN A 19 -2.16 -16.38 -6.59
C GLN A 19 -0.64 -16.27 -6.37
N THR A 20 0.00 -15.20 -6.87
CA THR A 20 1.41 -14.95 -6.61
C THR A 20 1.69 -14.83 -5.11
N LYS A 21 0.88 -14.08 -4.35
CA LYS A 21 1.02 -13.98 -2.89
C LYS A 21 0.88 -15.33 -2.18
N LYS A 22 -0.09 -16.16 -2.60
CA LYS A 22 -0.29 -17.50 -2.03
C LYS A 22 0.92 -18.39 -2.27
N LEU A 23 1.45 -18.39 -3.50
CA LEU A 23 2.66 -19.15 -3.82
C LEU A 23 3.87 -18.63 -3.06
N LEU A 24 3.96 -17.32 -2.85
CA LEU A 24 5.00 -16.73 -2.03
C LEU A 24 4.93 -17.22 -0.58
N VAL A 25 3.82 -17.72 -0.04
CA VAL A 25 3.80 -18.29 1.33
C VAL A 25 4.78 -19.46 1.46
N ASP A 26 4.77 -20.37 0.48
CA ASP A 26 5.53 -21.63 0.52
C ASP A 26 6.80 -21.63 -0.34
N ASN A 27 7.09 -20.54 -1.05
CA ASN A 27 8.22 -20.42 -1.98
C ASN A 27 9.04 -19.15 -1.72
N ASP A 28 10.34 -19.23 -1.96
CA ASP A 28 11.28 -18.11 -1.80
C ASP A 28 11.24 -17.18 -3.02
N VAL A 29 10.94 -17.72 -4.20
CA VAL A 29 10.84 -16.97 -5.46
C VAL A 29 9.60 -17.42 -6.22
N VAL A 30 8.82 -16.47 -6.73
CA VAL A 30 7.71 -16.75 -7.65
C VAL A 30 7.88 -15.92 -8.92
N GLU A 31 7.92 -16.60 -10.07
CA GLU A 31 7.84 -15.97 -11.38
C GLU A 31 6.39 -16.03 -11.87
N THR A 32 5.75 -14.87 -12.02
CA THR A 32 4.37 -14.75 -12.49
C THR A 32 4.37 -14.24 -13.93
N ILE A 33 3.83 -15.04 -14.85
CA ILE A 33 3.66 -14.68 -16.26
C ILE A 33 2.31 -13.97 -16.40
N VAL A 34 2.32 -12.76 -16.93
CA VAL A 34 1.12 -11.94 -17.14
C VAL A 34 1.10 -11.36 -18.55
N ASP A 35 -0.07 -10.98 -19.04
CA ASP A 35 -0.30 -10.57 -20.43
C ASP A 35 -0.36 -9.05 -20.63
N ASN A 36 -0.27 -8.26 -19.57
CA ASN A 36 -0.36 -6.81 -19.66
C ASN A 36 0.51 -6.10 -18.61
N VAL A 37 0.93 -4.88 -18.95
CA VAL A 37 1.77 -4.01 -18.10
C VAL A 37 1.09 -3.66 -16.77
N ILE A 38 -0.23 -3.62 -16.70
CA ILE A 38 -0.91 -3.23 -15.47
C ILE A 38 -0.86 -4.36 -14.43
N ALA A 39 -0.92 -5.61 -14.88
CA ALA A 39 -0.67 -6.75 -14.02
C ALA A 39 0.76 -6.71 -13.44
N THR A 40 1.76 -6.25 -14.20
CA THR A 40 3.13 -6.09 -13.68
C THR A 40 3.20 -5.01 -12.61
N GLN A 41 2.58 -3.85 -12.83
CA GLN A 41 2.51 -2.76 -11.85
C GLN A 41 1.77 -3.17 -10.57
N ASN A 42 0.69 -3.95 -10.70
CA ASN A 42 -0.05 -4.45 -9.55
C ASN A 42 0.78 -5.42 -8.71
N LEU A 43 1.57 -6.29 -9.35
CA LEU A 43 2.49 -7.21 -8.71
C LEU A 43 3.69 -6.49 -8.08
N GLU A 44 4.23 -5.47 -8.74
CA GLU A 44 5.28 -4.59 -8.22
C GLU A 44 4.82 -3.87 -6.94
N LYS A 45 3.60 -3.29 -6.95
CA LYS A 45 3.02 -2.67 -5.76
C LYS A 45 2.88 -3.66 -4.61
N MET A 46 2.39 -4.86 -4.91
CA MET A 46 2.30 -5.92 -3.91
C MET A 46 3.68 -6.28 -3.35
N ALA A 47 4.69 -6.49 -4.20
CA ALA A 47 6.05 -6.79 -3.76
C ALA A 47 6.61 -5.67 -2.88
N THR A 48 6.48 -4.42 -3.33
CA THR A 48 6.96 -3.23 -2.60
C THR A 48 6.30 -3.09 -1.23
N GLN A 49 4.99 -3.29 -1.16
CA GLN A 49 4.24 -3.23 0.09
C GLN A 49 4.55 -4.40 1.03
N LEU A 50 4.83 -5.60 0.50
CA LEU A 50 5.29 -6.74 1.29
C LEU A 50 6.79 -6.67 1.65
N GLY A 51 7.54 -5.75 1.04
CA GLY A 51 8.99 -5.63 1.26
C GLY A 51 9.79 -6.72 0.56
N TYR A 52 9.25 -7.25 -0.53
CA TYR A 52 9.90 -8.25 -1.37
C TYR A 52 10.62 -7.59 -2.53
N ASN A 53 11.65 -8.28 -3.03
CA ASN A 53 12.34 -7.87 -4.25
C ASN A 53 11.44 -8.11 -5.45
N PHE A 54 11.54 -7.25 -6.46
CA PHE A 54 10.78 -7.40 -7.70
C PHE A 54 11.68 -7.18 -8.91
N ALA A 55 11.38 -7.88 -10.01
CA ALA A 55 11.96 -7.63 -11.32
C ALA A 55 10.92 -7.95 -12.41
N VAL A 56 10.90 -7.15 -13.48
CA VAL A 56 10.00 -7.36 -14.63
C VAL A 56 10.83 -7.56 -15.88
N LYS A 57 10.49 -8.60 -16.65
CA LYS A 57 11.06 -8.89 -17.98
C LYS A 57 9.95 -8.94 -19.01
N GLU A 58 10.04 -8.14 -20.06
CA GLU A 58 9.18 -8.24 -21.24
C GLU A 58 9.76 -9.30 -22.19
N GLU A 59 9.02 -10.38 -22.44
CA GLU A 59 9.43 -11.43 -23.39
C GLU A 59 8.80 -11.24 -24.78
N ALA A 60 7.59 -10.69 -24.83
CA ALA A 60 6.89 -10.34 -26.05
C ALA A 60 5.85 -9.25 -25.75
N LYS A 61 5.26 -8.69 -26.81
CA LYS A 61 4.31 -7.56 -26.76
C LYS A 61 3.19 -7.70 -25.71
N ASP A 62 2.71 -8.92 -25.47
CA ASP A 62 1.65 -9.22 -24.49
C ASP A 62 2.09 -10.38 -23.56
N LYS A 63 3.39 -10.43 -23.22
CA LYS A 63 3.95 -11.45 -22.32
C LYS A 63 5.06 -10.87 -21.46
N TYR A 64 4.76 -10.72 -20.18
CA TYR A 64 5.65 -10.20 -19.15
C TYR A 64 5.89 -11.27 -18.08
N ILE A 65 7.11 -11.34 -17.57
CA ILE A 65 7.47 -12.19 -16.44
C ILE A 65 7.84 -11.30 -15.27
N VAL A 66 7.08 -11.41 -14.17
CA VAL A 66 7.32 -10.71 -12.92
C VAL A 66 7.94 -11.67 -11.93
N THR A 67 9.18 -11.42 -11.54
CA THR A 67 9.88 -12.21 -10.52
C THR A 67 9.75 -11.51 -9.18
N ILE A 68 9.23 -12.19 -8.17
CA ILE A 68 9.15 -11.70 -6.79
C ILE A 68 9.89 -12.66 -5.88
N SER A 69 10.77 -12.17 -5.02
CA SER A 69 11.49 -13.00 -4.06
C SER A 69 11.44 -12.49 -2.62
N LYS A 70 11.31 -13.43 -1.68
CA LYS A 70 11.51 -13.22 -0.25
C LYS A 70 13.02 -13.06 0.00
N GLY A 71 13.41 -12.08 0.81
CA GLY A 71 14.75 -12.09 1.41
C GLY A 71 14.91 -13.28 2.36
N GLU A 72 16.11 -13.85 2.51
CA GLU A 72 16.35 -14.94 3.46
C GLU A 72 16.03 -14.48 4.90
N VAL A 73 15.32 -15.32 5.67
CA VAL A 73 15.04 -15.11 7.09
C VAL A 73 15.17 -16.45 7.84
N THR A 74 16.00 -16.50 8.88
CA THR A 74 15.97 -17.54 9.93
C THR A 74 15.89 -16.89 11.32
N GLU A 75 15.32 -17.64 12.28
CA GLU A 75 14.57 -17.23 13.49
C GLU A 75 15.04 -16.02 14.32
N GLY A 76 14.04 -15.25 14.78
CA GLY A 76 14.15 -13.84 15.16
C GLY A 76 14.12 -12.97 13.90
N VAL A 77 13.34 -11.89 13.82
CA VAL A 77 13.32 -11.07 12.58
C VAL A 77 14.65 -10.32 12.47
N VAL A 78 15.64 -11.02 11.91
CA VAL A 78 16.92 -10.53 11.46
C VAL A 78 16.71 -10.10 10.01
N VAL A 79 16.68 -8.79 9.78
CA VAL A 79 16.58 -8.25 8.43
C VAL A 79 17.99 -8.18 7.87
N ASP A 80 18.39 -9.18 7.08
CA ASP A 80 19.70 -9.22 6.45
C ASP A 80 19.75 -8.37 5.17
N THR A 81 20.40 -7.20 5.24
CA THR A 81 20.65 -6.34 4.07
C THR A 81 22.09 -6.49 3.53
N LEU A 82 22.76 -7.60 3.84
CA LEU A 82 24.07 -8.00 3.30
C LEU A 82 24.03 -8.50 1.85
N CYS A 83 22.90 -8.40 1.15
CA CYS A 83 22.78 -8.67 -0.28
C CYS A 83 22.83 -7.34 -1.06
N ASP A 84 23.59 -7.25 -2.15
CA ASP A 84 23.83 -6.05 -2.98
C ASP A 84 22.61 -5.55 -3.78
N THR A 85 21.40 -5.66 -3.23
CA THR A 85 20.19 -5.05 -3.78
C THR A 85 19.51 -4.25 -2.69
N CYS A 86 19.54 -2.93 -2.89
CA CYS A 86 19.16 -1.89 -1.94
C CYS A 86 17.70 -2.05 -1.46
N VAL A 87 17.51 -2.64 -0.28
CA VAL A 87 16.29 -2.47 0.53
C VAL A 87 16.52 -1.29 1.45
N VAL A 88 15.53 -0.40 1.58
CA VAL A 88 15.60 0.80 2.44
C VAL A 88 15.53 0.36 3.91
N PRO A 89 16.64 0.36 4.67
CA PRO A 89 16.69 -0.27 5.99
C PRO A 89 15.70 0.36 6.99
N VAL A 90 15.47 1.66 6.85
CA VAL A 90 14.53 2.42 7.68
C VAL A 90 13.09 1.96 7.49
N THR A 91 12.67 1.68 6.25
CA THR A 91 11.30 1.21 5.96
C THR A 91 11.06 -0.17 6.59
N GLN A 92 12.07 -1.03 6.59
CA GLN A 92 12.00 -2.34 7.24
C GLN A 92 11.91 -2.21 8.76
N ALA A 93 12.67 -1.28 9.36
CA ALA A 93 12.59 -0.97 10.77
C ALA A 93 11.18 -0.48 11.17
N ILE A 94 10.58 0.42 10.37
CA ILE A 94 9.23 0.96 10.61
C ILE A 94 8.20 -0.17 10.66
N ARG A 95 8.17 -1.04 9.65
CA ARG A 95 7.16 -2.11 9.54
C ARG A 95 7.22 -3.11 10.68
N VAL A 96 8.43 -3.50 11.11
CA VAL A 96 8.56 -4.42 12.25
C VAL A 96 8.12 -3.72 13.53
N LEU A 97 8.46 -2.44 13.71
CA LEU A 97 8.09 -1.68 14.91
C LEU A 97 6.61 -1.25 14.95
N GLU A 98 5.83 -1.50 13.90
CA GLU A 98 4.36 -1.36 13.90
C GLU A 98 3.68 -2.51 14.64
N GLU A 99 4.26 -3.72 14.60
CA GLU A 99 3.68 -4.94 15.18
C GLU A 99 4.47 -5.47 16.39
N GLU A 100 5.79 -5.19 16.44
CA GLU A 100 6.73 -5.70 17.44
C GLU A 100 7.41 -4.56 18.20
N THR A 101 7.91 -4.84 19.41
CA THR A 101 8.61 -3.83 20.23
C THR A 101 10.10 -3.71 19.91
N LYS A 102 10.66 -4.65 19.16
CA LYS A 102 12.09 -4.72 18.85
C LYS A 102 12.34 -5.23 17.43
N VAL A 103 13.30 -4.61 16.75
CA VAL A 103 13.80 -5.06 15.44
C VAL A 103 15.32 -5.16 15.44
N THR A 104 15.85 -6.16 14.75
CA THR A 104 17.30 -6.32 14.48
C THR A 104 17.55 -6.30 12.98
N LEU A 105 18.42 -5.39 12.52
CA LEU A 105 18.78 -5.19 11.12
C LEU A 105 20.27 -5.47 10.94
N LEU A 106 20.66 -6.25 9.94
CA LEU A 106 22.04 -6.35 9.49
C LEU A 106 22.22 -5.46 8.28
N VAL A 107 23.18 -4.53 8.32
CA VAL A 107 23.42 -3.54 7.27
C VAL A 107 24.86 -3.52 6.82
N LYS A 108 25.11 -3.29 5.53
CA LYS A 108 26.47 -3.30 4.95
C LYS A 108 27.26 -2.03 5.22
N THR A 109 26.59 -0.88 5.21
CA THR A 109 27.23 0.43 5.14
C THR A 109 27.02 1.24 6.40
N GLU A 110 28.01 2.05 6.76
CA GLU A 110 27.89 3.05 7.83
C GLU A 110 26.75 4.05 7.55
N ASP A 111 26.53 4.42 6.28
CA ASP A 111 25.41 5.28 5.88
C ASP A 111 24.04 4.72 6.28
N SER A 112 23.88 3.39 6.23
CA SER A 112 22.65 2.70 6.64
C SER A 112 22.49 2.74 8.16
N VAL A 113 23.59 2.58 8.90
CA VAL A 113 23.61 2.74 10.36
C VAL A 113 23.22 4.16 10.76
N GLU A 114 23.76 5.19 10.08
CA GLU A 114 23.45 6.58 10.36
C GLU A 114 21.97 6.92 10.05
N SER A 115 21.43 6.36 8.97
CA SER A 115 20.02 6.52 8.60
C SER A 115 19.08 5.89 9.63
N LEU A 116 19.42 4.68 10.10
CA LEU A 116 18.67 3.98 11.15
C LEU A 116 18.79 4.68 12.51
N ARG A 117 19.95 5.27 12.81
CA ARG A 117 20.17 6.09 14.01
C ARG A 117 19.30 7.34 13.99
N LYS A 118 19.29 8.10 12.88
CA LYS A 118 18.41 9.27 12.70
C LYS A 118 16.94 8.90 12.86
N PHE A 119 16.53 7.74 12.35
CA PHE A 119 15.18 7.22 12.55
C PHE A 119 14.87 6.91 14.02
N ALA A 120 15.75 6.19 14.73
CA ALA A 120 15.57 5.89 16.14
C ALA A 120 15.54 7.16 17.00
N ASP A 121 16.45 8.11 16.77
CA ASP A 121 16.51 9.40 17.48
C ASP A 121 15.21 10.21 17.27
N LYS A 122 14.72 10.28 16.03
CA LYS A 122 13.47 10.98 15.69
C LYS A 122 12.26 10.42 16.44
N ASN A 123 12.24 9.10 16.68
CA ASN A 123 11.14 8.42 17.35
C ASN A 123 11.41 8.11 18.82
N SER A 124 12.53 8.59 19.38
CA SER A 124 12.96 8.33 20.76
C SER A 124 13.05 6.83 21.10
N TYR A 125 13.58 6.02 20.18
CA TYR A 125 13.81 4.59 20.39
C TYR A 125 15.22 4.30 20.88
N GLU A 126 15.40 3.21 21.64
CA GLU A 126 16.72 2.73 22.01
C GLU A 126 17.42 2.16 20.78
N PHE A 127 18.67 2.58 20.54
CA PHE A 127 19.46 2.19 19.39
C PHE A 127 20.80 1.58 19.84
N LYS A 128 21.10 0.36 19.37
CA LYS A 128 22.38 -0.32 19.59
C LYS A 128 22.97 -0.75 18.25
N VAL A 129 24.29 -0.64 18.12
CA VAL A 129 25.02 -1.13 16.95
C VAL A 129 26.22 -1.95 17.39
N SER A 130 26.52 -3.02 16.67
CA SER A 130 27.70 -3.86 16.85
C SER A 130 28.27 -4.28 15.50
N ASP A 131 29.60 -4.30 15.38
CA ASP A 131 30.28 -4.77 14.17
C ASP A 131 30.17 -6.29 14.01
N ILE A 132 29.95 -6.75 12.78
CA ILE A 132 29.91 -8.17 12.41
C ILE A 132 30.77 -8.42 11.15
N GLU A 133 31.10 -9.67 10.88
CA GLU A 133 31.84 -10.03 9.67
C GLU A 133 30.98 -9.71 8.42
N GLY A 134 31.38 -8.70 7.65
CA GLY A 134 30.68 -8.26 6.44
C GLY A 134 29.74 -7.05 6.60
N GLY A 135 29.59 -6.48 7.80
CA GLY A 135 28.75 -5.29 8.01
C GLY A 135 28.49 -4.95 9.48
N PHE A 136 27.31 -4.42 9.77
CA PHE A 136 26.88 -3.95 11.08
C PHE A 136 25.56 -4.63 11.48
N LYS A 137 25.43 -4.99 12.75
CA LYS A 137 24.15 -5.37 13.36
C LYS A 137 23.59 -4.18 14.13
N VAL A 138 22.38 -3.76 13.78
CA VAL A 138 21.65 -2.65 14.39
C VAL A 138 20.43 -3.21 15.10
N GLU A 139 20.27 -2.90 16.38
CA GLU A 139 19.10 -3.25 17.18
C GLU A 139 18.36 -1.97 17.57
N ILE A 140 17.07 -1.88 17.22
CA ILE A 140 16.19 -0.78 17.59
C ILE A 140 15.10 -1.33 18.49
N THR A 141 14.95 -0.76 19.68
CA THR A 141 13.96 -1.17 20.67
C THR A 141 13.07 0.02 21.02
N LYS A 142 11.77 -0.16 20.85
CA LYS A 142 10.76 0.76 21.37
C LYS A 142 10.64 0.52 22.87
N GLU A 143 10.94 1.51 23.71
CA GLU A 143 10.57 1.42 25.11
C GLU A 143 9.04 1.28 25.18
N GLU A 144 8.56 0.22 25.84
CA GLU A 144 7.16 0.21 26.28
C GLU A 144 7.01 1.41 27.22
N ALA A 145 6.26 2.41 26.78
CA ALA A 145 5.81 3.46 27.68
C ALA A 145 5.19 2.75 28.90
N PRO A 146 5.48 3.19 30.14
CA PRO A 146 4.80 2.64 31.30
C PRO A 146 3.30 2.70 31.01
N GLN A 147 2.58 1.59 31.27
CA GLN A 147 1.13 1.55 31.15
C GLN A 147 0.56 2.71 31.95
N LEU A 148 0.33 3.83 31.27
CA LEU A 148 -0.46 4.93 31.78
C LEU A 148 -1.83 4.33 32.00
N GLU A 149 -2.34 4.51 33.22
CA GLU A 149 -3.71 4.18 33.60
C GLU A 149 -4.65 4.47 32.44
N VAL A 150 -5.47 3.47 32.10
CA VAL A 150 -6.35 3.45 30.93
C VAL A 150 -7.09 4.78 30.83
N ALA A 151 -6.54 5.69 30.01
CA ALA A 151 -7.25 6.88 29.58
C ALA A 151 -8.57 6.38 28.95
N PRO A 152 -9.69 7.09 29.16
CA PRO A 152 -10.97 6.63 28.66
C PRO A 152 -10.82 6.28 27.18
N VAL A 153 -11.25 5.07 26.80
CA VAL A 153 -11.17 4.55 25.42
C VAL A 153 -11.62 5.67 24.48
N VAL A 154 -10.68 6.36 23.86
CA VAL A 154 -10.99 7.34 22.82
C VAL A 154 -11.54 6.48 21.71
N LYS A 155 -12.85 6.58 21.51
CA LYS A 155 -13.55 5.81 20.50
C LYS A 155 -12.98 6.27 19.16
N ASP A 156 -12.14 5.45 18.54
CA ASP A 156 -11.58 5.73 17.22
C ASP A 156 -12.74 5.82 16.23
N ASP A 157 -13.11 7.05 15.91
CA ASP A 157 -14.22 7.41 15.04
C ASP A 157 -13.78 7.53 13.57
N SER A 158 -12.52 7.18 13.28
CA SER A 158 -11.99 7.23 11.93
C SER A 158 -12.76 6.30 10.99
N TYR A 159 -12.89 6.76 9.76
CA TYR A 159 -13.66 6.08 8.74
C TYR A 159 -13.03 6.30 7.37
N ILE A 160 -13.44 5.44 6.44
CA ILE A 160 -13.13 5.59 5.03
C ILE A 160 -14.43 5.74 4.25
N VAL A 161 -14.34 6.35 3.08
CA VAL A 161 -15.47 6.48 2.14
C VAL A 161 -15.19 5.64 0.91
N VAL A 162 -16.20 4.94 0.42
CA VAL A 162 -16.14 4.14 -0.80
C VAL A 162 -17.12 4.72 -1.82
N ILE A 163 -16.63 5.10 -2.99
CA ILE A 163 -17.43 5.65 -4.08
C ILE A 163 -17.33 4.71 -5.29
N ASN A 164 -18.40 3.95 -5.53
CA ASN A 164 -18.44 2.94 -6.59
C ASN A 164 -19.19 3.39 -7.85
N LYS A 165 -19.65 4.64 -7.89
CA LYS A 165 -20.43 5.22 -9.00
C LYS A 165 -20.07 6.68 -9.20
N ASP A 166 -20.29 7.16 -10.42
CA ASP A 166 -20.17 8.56 -10.82
C ASP A 166 -21.40 9.42 -10.42
N GLN A 167 -22.33 8.83 -9.68
CA GLN A 167 -23.55 9.45 -9.17
C GLN A 167 -23.93 8.86 -7.81
N MET A 168 -24.61 9.64 -6.98
CA MET A 168 -25.11 9.19 -5.68
C MET A 168 -26.48 8.52 -5.82
N GLY A 169 -26.65 7.34 -5.24
CA GLY A 169 -27.89 6.56 -5.29
C GLY A 169 -28.12 5.79 -6.60
N HIS A 170 -29.39 5.52 -6.90
CA HIS A 170 -29.85 4.70 -8.04
C HIS A 170 -30.98 5.37 -8.85
N GLY A 171 -31.27 6.65 -8.57
CA GLY A 171 -32.39 7.39 -9.15
C GLY A 171 -32.00 8.11 -10.45
N SER A 172 -32.57 9.31 -10.64
CA SER A 172 -32.24 10.18 -11.77
C SER A 172 -30.74 10.50 -11.82
N GLU A 173 -30.12 10.29 -12.98
CA GLU A 173 -28.70 10.53 -13.20
C GLU A 173 -28.33 12.01 -12.98
N GLU A 174 -29.14 12.93 -13.48
CA GLU A 174 -28.91 14.36 -13.32
C GLU A 174 -28.89 14.74 -11.84
N LEU A 175 -29.85 14.22 -11.06
CA LEU A 175 -29.91 14.45 -9.63
C LEU A 175 -28.73 13.76 -8.92
N GLY A 176 -28.44 12.50 -9.26
CA GLY A 176 -27.36 11.73 -8.66
C GLY A 176 -25.98 12.39 -8.85
N LYS A 177 -25.72 12.99 -10.01
CA LYS A 177 -24.50 13.78 -10.28
C LYS A 177 -24.42 15.06 -9.44
N ARG A 178 -25.54 15.75 -9.24
CA ARG A 178 -25.60 16.91 -8.33
C ARG A 178 -25.40 16.50 -6.87
N LEU A 179 -25.98 15.38 -6.46
CA LEU A 179 -25.90 14.85 -5.10
C LEU A 179 -24.49 14.40 -4.73
N ILE A 180 -23.78 13.68 -5.61
CA ILE A 180 -22.40 13.26 -5.31
C ILE A 180 -21.46 14.45 -5.16
N LYS A 181 -21.66 15.51 -5.97
CA LYS A 181 -20.93 16.77 -5.83
C LYS A 181 -21.21 17.43 -4.49
N ALA A 182 -22.49 17.57 -4.14
CA ALA A 182 -22.90 18.15 -2.86
C ALA A 182 -22.39 17.33 -1.66
N TYR A 183 -22.37 16.00 -1.77
CA TYR A 183 -21.82 15.11 -0.75
C TYR A 183 -20.32 15.34 -0.55
N LEU A 184 -19.52 15.38 -1.62
CA LEU A 184 -18.07 15.61 -1.52
C LEU A 184 -17.74 16.99 -0.95
N TYR A 185 -18.48 18.01 -1.37
CA TYR A 185 -18.37 19.35 -0.78
C TYR A 185 -18.68 19.32 0.72
N ALA A 186 -19.84 18.78 1.12
CA ALA A 186 -20.23 18.72 2.54
C ALA A 186 -19.29 17.83 3.38
N LEU A 187 -18.70 16.80 2.78
CA LEU A 187 -17.69 15.94 3.40
C LEU A 187 -16.43 16.73 3.75
N GLY A 188 -15.98 17.61 2.86
CA GLY A 188 -14.83 18.50 3.10
C GLY A 188 -15.06 19.55 4.20
N GLU A 189 -16.32 19.86 4.51
CA GLU A 189 -16.70 20.80 5.57
C GLU A 189 -16.86 20.12 6.96
N GLN A 190 -16.67 18.80 7.07
CA GLN A 190 -16.79 18.12 8.35
C GLN A 190 -15.56 18.35 9.24
N GLU A 191 -15.77 18.44 10.55
CA GLU A 191 -14.66 18.55 11.53
C GLU A 191 -13.74 17.31 11.49
N VAL A 192 -14.31 16.14 11.21
CA VAL A 192 -13.58 14.87 11.08
C VAL A 192 -13.71 14.35 9.65
N LEU A 193 -12.61 14.47 8.89
CA LEU A 193 -12.51 13.97 7.53
C LEU A 193 -12.22 12.46 7.50
N PRO A 194 -12.60 11.75 6.42
CA PRO A 194 -12.21 10.36 6.25
C PRO A 194 -10.70 10.24 6.09
N LYS A 195 -10.12 9.13 6.57
CA LYS A 195 -8.70 8.83 6.32
C LYS A 195 -8.41 8.57 4.84
N LYS A 196 -9.40 7.99 4.13
CA LYS A 196 -9.24 7.54 2.74
C LYS A 196 -10.58 7.57 1.98
N ILE A 197 -10.51 7.90 0.70
CA ILE A 197 -11.62 7.73 -0.27
C ILE A 197 -11.18 6.74 -1.35
N ILE A 198 -11.96 5.66 -1.50
CA ILE A 198 -11.69 4.58 -2.44
C ILE A 198 -12.68 4.67 -3.60
N PHE A 199 -12.16 4.78 -4.82
CA PHE A 199 -12.93 4.76 -6.05
C PHE A 199 -12.79 3.42 -6.78
N TYR A 200 -13.90 2.82 -7.19
CA TYR A 200 -13.92 1.68 -8.10
C TYR A 200 -15.17 1.68 -8.98
N ASN A 201 -15.20 0.79 -9.98
CA ASN A 201 -16.24 0.75 -11.02
C ASN A 201 -16.41 2.15 -11.67
N ASN A 202 -17.65 2.56 -11.97
CA ASN A 202 -17.91 3.88 -12.55
C ASN A 202 -17.48 5.05 -11.65
N GLY A 203 -17.30 4.83 -10.34
CA GLY A 203 -16.78 5.86 -9.44
C GLY A 203 -15.40 6.38 -9.85
N GLY A 204 -14.58 5.55 -10.52
CA GLY A 204 -13.27 5.96 -11.02
C GLY A 204 -13.34 7.14 -12.01
N VAL A 205 -14.47 7.37 -12.70
CA VAL A 205 -14.60 8.50 -13.63
C VAL A 205 -14.53 9.85 -12.89
N LEU A 206 -14.85 9.87 -11.59
CA LEU A 206 -14.81 11.09 -10.77
C LEU A 206 -13.38 11.57 -10.47
N VAL A 207 -12.35 10.74 -10.65
CA VAL A 207 -10.94 11.13 -10.50
C VAL A 207 -10.26 11.45 -11.85
N ASP A 208 -11.02 11.42 -12.94
CA ASP A 208 -10.51 11.72 -14.29
C ASP A 208 -10.36 13.22 -14.55
N LYS A 209 -9.25 13.59 -15.20
CA LYS A 209 -8.88 14.97 -15.53
C LYS A 209 -9.88 15.75 -16.36
N THR A 210 -10.61 15.08 -17.25
CA THR A 210 -11.46 15.74 -18.24
C THR A 210 -12.94 15.42 -18.07
N ARG A 211 -13.26 14.29 -17.45
CA ARG A 211 -14.63 13.79 -17.30
C ARG A 211 -15.22 14.03 -15.92
N SER A 212 -14.40 14.31 -14.91
CA SER A 212 -14.90 14.56 -13.57
C SER A 212 -15.62 15.90 -13.46
N HIS A 213 -16.86 15.87 -12.98
CA HIS A 213 -17.63 17.07 -12.62
C HIS A 213 -17.44 17.49 -11.15
N VAL A 214 -16.53 16.82 -10.43
CA VAL A 214 -16.26 17.00 -8.98
C VAL A 214 -14.77 17.11 -8.64
N ILE A 215 -13.92 17.35 -9.63
CA ILE A 215 -12.46 17.25 -9.45
C ILE A 215 -11.92 18.26 -8.43
N GLU A 216 -12.53 19.45 -8.36
CA GLU A 216 -12.10 20.50 -7.43
C GLU A 216 -12.44 20.15 -5.98
N GLU A 217 -13.60 19.52 -5.74
CA GLU A 217 -13.95 18.99 -4.43
C GLU A 217 -12.98 17.88 -3.98
N LEU A 218 -12.56 17.01 -4.91
CA LEU A 218 -11.60 15.94 -4.60
C LEU A 218 -10.20 16.46 -4.32
N LYS A 219 -9.71 17.45 -5.07
CA LYS A 219 -8.42 18.10 -4.77
C LYS A 219 -8.45 18.77 -3.41
N THR A 220 -9.55 19.44 -3.07
CA THR A 220 -9.71 20.07 -1.74
C THR A 220 -9.59 19.05 -0.62
N LEU A 221 -10.19 17.86 -0.78
CA LEU A 221 -10.08 16.76 0.18
C LEU A 221 -8.65 16.20 0.24
N GLU A 222 -7.99 16.01 -0.90
CA GLU A 222 -6.60 15.54 -0.95
C GLU A 222 -5.63 16.54 -0.29
N ASP A 223 -5.79 17.83 -0.57
CA ASP A 223 -5.02 18.92 0.04
C ASP A 223 -5.23 19.00 1.57
N ALA A 224 -6.43 18.61 2.04
CA ALA A 224 -6.76 18.49 3.46
C ALA A 224 -6.23 17.19 4.10
N GLY A 225 -5.49 16.35 3.36
CA GLY A 225 -4.82 15.15 3.86
C GLY A 225 -5.63 13.86 3.74
N VAL A 226 -6.74 13.87 3.01
CA VAL A 226 -7.51 12.65 2.73
C VAL A 226 -6.81 11.82 1.65
N GLU A 227 -6.46 10.57 1.93
CA GLU A 227 -5.84 9.70 0.93
C GLU A 227 -6.87 9.32 -0.16
N ILE A 228 -6.62 9.66 -1.42
CA ILE A 228 -7.50 9.27 -2.53
C ILE A 228 -6.86 8.14 -3.33
N VAL A 229 -7.62 7.05 -3.51
CA VAL A 229 -7.17 5.91 -4.32
C VAL A 229 -8.23 5.45 -5.31
N CYS A 230 -7.81 5.03 -6.50
CA CYS A 230 -8.69 4.51 -7.54
C CYS A 230 -8.23 3.13 -8.02
N CYS A 231 -9.17 2.18 -8.15
CA CYS A 231 -8.89 0.83 -8.59
C CYS A 231 -8.23 0.81 -9.99
N GLY A 232 -7.05 0.20 -10.09
CA GLY A 232 -6.27 0.14 -11.34
C GLY A 232 -7.04 -0.49 -12.50
N ALA A 233 -7.74 -1.60 -12.27
CA ALA A 233 -8.55 -2.23 -13.32
C ALA A 233 -9.65 -1.28 -13.86
N CYS A 234 -10.18 -0.38 -13.02
CA CYS A 234 -11.16 0.61 -13.43
C CYS A 234 -10.50 1.75 -14.22
N ILE A 235 -9.30 2.19 -13.80
CA ILE A 235 -8.47 3.13 -14.55
C ILE A 235 -8.24 2.62 -15.98
N ASP A 236 -7.88 1.35 -16.11
CA ASP A 236 -7.59 0.74 -17.41
C ASP A 236 -8.84 0.58 -18.27
N TYR A 237 -9.94 0.13 -17.66
CA TYR A 237 -11.19 -0.13 -18.36
C TYR A 237 -11.81 1.17 -18.89
N HIS A 238 -11.89 2.19 -18.04
CA HIS A 238 -12.47 3.48 -18.39
C HIS A 238 -11.47 4.43 -19.07
N LYS A 239 -10.19 4.02 -19.22
CA LYS A 239 -9.09 4.85 -19.76
C LYS A 239 -8.98 6.18 -19.03
N ILE A 240 -8.91 6.12 -17.70
CA ILE A 240 -8.88 7.30 -16.84
C ILE A 240 -7.51 7.98 -16.91
N ASP A 241 -7.51 9.27 -17.23
CA ASP A 241 -6.36 10.16 -17.04
C ASP A 241 -6.45 10.72 -15.61
N LEU A 242 -5.71 10.13 -14.68
CA LEU A 242 -5.86 10.38 -13.25
C LEU A 242 -5.41 11.80 -12.89
N ALA A 243 -6.34 12.64 -12.41
CA ALA A 243 -6.06 14.02 -12.01
C ALA A 243 -5.88 14.22 -10.50
N VAL A 244 -6.32 13.26 -9.68
CA VAL A 244 -6.25 13.29 -8.22
C VAL A 244 -6.10 11.85 -7.69
N GLY A 245 -5.34 11.68 -6.61
CA GLY A 245 -5.12 10.39 -5.97
C GLY A 245 -4.15 9.45 -6.68
N ASN A 246 -4.12 8.20 -6.18
CA ASN A 246 -3.17 7.17 -6.61
C ASN A 246 -3.86 5.88 -7.05
N PRO A 247 -3.29 5.13 -8.01
CA PRO A 247 -3.81 3.83 -8.41
C PRO A 247 -3.64 2.77 -7.31
N THR A 248 -4.71 2.03 -6.99
CA THR A 248 -4.72 0.87 -6.05
C THR A 248 -5.20 -0.42 -6.75
N ASN A 249 -5.42 -1.51 -6.01
CA ASN A 249 -6.01 -2.75 -6.52
C ASN A 249 -7.01 -3.34 -5.53
N MET A 250 -7.79 -4.33 -5.99
CA MET A 250 -8.86 -4.91 -5.16
C MET A 250 -8.35 -5.61 -3.89
N TYR A 251 -7.14 -6.16 -3.92
CA TYR A 251 -6.55 -6.79 -2.72
C TYR A 251 -6.39 -5.75 -1.60
N PHE A 252 -5.83 -4.57 -1.90
CA PHE A 252 -5.67 -3.50 -0.91
C PHE A 252 -6.97 -2.82 -0.54
N ILE A 253 -7.91 -2.68 -1.48
CA ILE A 253 -9.25 -2.16 -1.16
C ILE A 253 -9.92 -3.00 -0.07
N VAL A 254 -9.87 -4.34 -0.18
CA VAL A 254 -10.43 -5.23 0.84
C VAL A 254 -9.69 -5.10 2.17
N GLU A 255 -8.36 -4.96 2.13
CA GLU A 255 -7.55 -4.76 3.33
C GLU A 255 -7.90 -3.45 4.05
N ASP A 256 -7.98 -2.34 3.31
CA ASP A 256 -8.39 -1.02 3.80
C ASP A 256 -9.80 -1.08 4.41
N MET A 257 -10.76 -1.68 3.70
CA MET A 257 -12.15 -1.82 4.17
C MET A 257 -12.26 -2.71 5.42
N ARG A 258 -11.44 -3.76 5.54
CA ARG A 258 -11.42 -4.65 6.70
C ARG A 258 -10.79 -3.98 7.93
N LYS A 259 -9.75 -3.18 7.73
CA LYS A 259 -9.01 -2.49 8.81
C LYS A 259 -9.72 -1.22 9.29
N ALA A 260 -10.59 -0.62 8.47
CA ALA A 260 -11.33 0.58 8.85
C ALA A 260 -12.35 0.32 9.97
N ASN A 261 -12.47 1.22 10.95
CA ASN A 261 -13.50 1.13 11.99
C ASN A 261 -14.91 1.33 11.42
N LYS A 262 -15.02 2.17 10.39
CA LYS A 262 -16.28 2.44 9.68
C LYS A 262 -16.01 2.66 8.20
N VAL A 263 -16.86 2.06 7.38
CA VAL A 263 -16.91 2.27 5.93
C VAL A 263 -18.22 2.96 5.60
N ILE A 264 -18.15 4.10 4.90
CA ILE A 264 -19.31 4.83 4.42
C ILE A 264 -19.39 4.68 2.90
N GLN A 265 -20.57 4.34 2.39
CA GLN A 265 -20.83 4.24 0.95
C GLN A 265 -22.07 5.07 0.60
N PRO A 266 -21.90 6.26 0.00
CA PRO A 266 -23.00 7.16 -0.38
C PRO A 266 -23.79 6.69 -1.61
#